data_AF-A0A1Q9PG77-F1
#
_entry.id   AF-A0A1Q9PG77-F1
#
_cell.length_a   1.000
_cell.length_b   1.000
_cell.length_c   1.000
_cell.angle_alpha   90.00
_cell.angle_beta   90.00
_cell.angle_gamma   90.00
#
_symmetry.space_group_name_H-M   'P 1'
#
loop_
_entity.id
_entity.type
_entity.pdbx_description
1 polymer ?
#
loop_
_entity_poly.entity_id
_entity_poly.type
_entity_poly.pdbx_seq_one_letter_code
_entity_poly.pdbx_strand_id
1 'polypeptide(L)'
;MELHEIEIERLFFEEKLSINEIAVVLNLCETTIKTIINIHQLHGANKKETFSRNSDYRQKIREKLQGENCYKAILTDNAVKKIRGEYEVLLEFGLTKSQAQYKLAKKYGVKRPTITDIVIYKTWKHI
;
A
#
# COMPACT_ATOMS: atom_id res chain seq x y z
N MET A 1 -34.07 11.16 18.23
CA MET A 1 -32.74 11.62 17.84
C MET A 1 -32.07 12.12 19.10
N GLU A 2 -31.11 11.36 19.61
CA GLU A 2 -30.35 11.78 20.79
C GLU A 2 -29.49 13.00 20.42
N LEU A 3 -29.33 13.97 21.33
CA LEU A 3 -28.53 15.19 21.11
C LEU A 3 -27.13 14.89 20.56
N HIS A 4 -26.56 13.74 20.92
CA HIS A 4 -25.28 13.27 20.43
C HIS A 4 -25.27 12.86 18.96
N GLU A 5 -26.38 12.38 18.40
CA GLU A 5 -26.44 11.96 16.99
C GLU A 5 -26.33 13.16 16.05
N ILE A 6 -27.08 14.22 16.33
CA ILE A 6 -27.06 15.48 15.55
C ILE A 6 -25.67 16.12 15.63
N GLU A 7 -25.05 16.10 16.82
CA GLU A 7 -23.73 16.69 17.02
C GLU A 7 -22.62 15.86 16.33
N ILE A 8 -22.73 14.53 16.33
CA ILE A 8 -21.82 13.65 15.58
C ILE A 8 -21.91 13.95 14.08
N GLU A 9 -23.12 14.11 13.55
CA GLU A 9 -23.32 14.45 12.13
C GLU A 9 -22.71 15.81 11.78
N ARG A 10 -22.96 16.83 12.61
CA ARG A 10 -22.40 18.18 12.44
C ARG A 10 -20.87 18.13 12.42
N LEU A 11 -20.25 17.52 13.42
CA LEU A 11 -18.79 17.43 13.54
C LEU A 11 -18.16 16.62 12.41
N PHE A 12 -18.85 15.57 11.93
CA PHE A 12 -18.33 14.69 10.89
C PHE A 12 -18.51 15.24 9.47
N PHE A 13 -19.68 15.79 9.14
CA PHE A 13 -20.00 16.23 7.78
C PHE A 13 -19.70 17.71 7.54
N GLU A 14 -19.94 18.59 8.51
CA GLU A 14 -19.71 20.03 8.35
C GLU A 14 -18.27 20.39 8.71
N GLU A 15 -17.80 19.94 9.88
CA GLU A 15 -16.46 20.27 10.38
C GLU A 15 -15.36 19.31 9.87
N LYS A 16 -15.76 18.20 9.21
CA LYS A 16 -14.86 17.20 8.59
C LYS A 16 -13.85 16.60 9.58
N LEU A 17 -14.20 16.53 10.86
CA LEU A 17 -13.36 15.91 11.87
C LEU A 17 -13.29 14.39 11.69
N SER A 18 -12.15 13.81 12.03
CA SER A 18 -12.00 12.36 12.06
C SER A 18 -12.80 11.76 13.21
N ILE A 19 -13.17 10.48 13.08
CA ILE A 19 -13.93 9.75 14.12
C ILE A 19 -13.22 9.81 15.48
N ASN A 20 -11.88 9.84 15.48
CA ASN A 20 -11.09 9.89 16.70
C ASN A 20 -11.15 11.27 17.36
N GLU A 21 -11.14 12.35 16.57
CA GLU A 21 -11.32 13.71 17.08
C GLU A 21 -12.72 13.90 17.65
N ILE A 22 -13.74 13.37 16.98
CA ILE A 22 -15.12 13.39 17.47
C ILE A 22 -15.25 12.58 18.78
N ALA A 23 -14.58 11.43 18.87
CA ALA A 23 -14.52 10.61 20.08
C ALA A 23 -13.94 11.38 21.26
N VAL A 24 -12.89 12.17 21.02
CA VAL A 24 -12.28 13.02 22.04
C VAL A 24 -13.20 14.18 22.43
N VAL A 25 -13.78 14.88 21.45
CA VAL A 25 -14.64 16.06 21.67
C VAL A 25 -15.92 15.70 22.43
N LEU A 26 -16.56 14.59 22.05
CA LEU A 26 -17.82 14.15 22.66
C LEU A 26 -17.63 13.19 23.83
N ASN A 27 -16.38 12.81 24.12
CA ASN A 27 -16.03 11.80 25.12
C ASN A 27 -16.82 10.49 24.92
N LEU A 28 -16.90 10.04 23.67
CA LEU A 28 -17.62 8.83 23.26
C LEU A 28 -16.66 7.80 22.68
N CYS A 29 -17.05 6.53 22.75
CA CYS A 29 -16.29 5.47 22.10
C CYS A 29 -16.40 5.59 20.58
N GLU A 30 -15.27 5.38 19.87
CA GLU A 30 -15.23 5.38 18.41
C GLU A 30 -16.23 4.39 17.78
N THR A 31 -16.52 3.26 18.45
CA THR A 31 -17.47 2.26 17.95
C THR A 31 -18.89 2.79 17.95
N THR A 32 -19.28 3.55 18.97
CA THR A 32 -20.59 4.22 19.06
C THR A 32 -20.73 5.24 17.94
N ILE A 33 -19.71 6.08 17.73
CA ILE A 33 -19.71 7.08 16.65
C ILE A 33 -19.78 6.42 15.28
N LYS A 34 -18.99 5.36 15.04
CA LYS A 34 -19.06 4.56 13.79
C LYS A 34 -20.45 3.98 13.56
N THR A 35 -21.10 3.51 14.63
CA THR A 35 -22.44 2.91 14.54
C THR A 35 -23.47 3.97 14.16
N ILE A 36 -23.44 5.12 14.82
CA ILE A 36 -24.33 6.26 14.53
C ILE A 36 -24.11 6.76 13.11
N ILE A 37 -22.86 7.02 12.71
CA ILE A 37 -22.52 7.43 11.34
C ILE A 37 -22.98 6.39 10.32
N ASN A 38 -22.78 5.08 10.57
CA ASN A 38 -23.20 4.02 9.65
C ASN A 38 -24.72 3.90 9.55
N ILE A 39 -25.45 4.05 10.66
CA ILE A 39 -26.93 4.04 10.69
C ILE A 39 -27.46 5.20 9.85
N HIS A 40 -26.91 6.40 10.01
CA HIS A 40 -27.32 7.59 9.26
C HIS A 40 -26.83 7.55 7.79
N GLN A 41 -25.73 6.87 7.50
CA GLN A 41 -25.25 6.59 6.14
C GLN A 41 -26.09 5.54 5.36
N LEU A 42 -27.06 4.86 5.98
CA LEU A 42 -27.96 3.95 5.25
C LEU A 42 -29.03 4.68 4.41
N HIS A 43 -29.23 5.99 4.61
CA HIS A 43 -30.19 6.79 3.86
C HIS A 43 -29.60 7.73 2.80
N GLY A 44 -28.27 7.80 2.66
CA GLY A 44 -27.62 8.78 1.78
C GLY A 44 -26.54 8.16 0.90
N ALA A 45 -26.68 8.34 -0.40
CA ALA A 45 -25.78 7.91 -1.44
C ALA A 45 -24.28 8.21 -1.17
N ASN A 46 -23.44 7.43 -1.87
CA ASN A 46 -21.99 7.64 -2.09
C ASN A 46 -21.01 7.14 -1.01
N LYS A 47 -20.86 5.82 -0.97
CA LYS A 47 -19.67 5.07 -0.49
C LYS A 47 -18.31 5.49 -1.09
N LYS A 48 -18.23 6.57 -1.87
CA LYS A 48 -17.04 7.00 -2.61
C LYS A 48 -16.30 8.20 -2.01
N GLU A 49 -16.87 8.89 -1.02
CA GLU A 49 -16.24 10.08 -0.40
C GLU A 49 -15.71 9.83 1.03
N THR A 50 -15.62 8.58 1.47
CA THR A 50 -14.94 8.26 2.73
C THR A 50 -13.43 8.35 2.55
N PHE A 51 -12.90 9.48 3.02
CA PHE A 51 -11.49 9.71 3.36
C PHE A 51 -10.50 9.30 2.26
N SER A 52 -10.13 10.29 1.44
CA SER A 52 -8.79 10.33 0.85
C SER A 52 -7.78 10.19 1.98
N ARG A 53 -7.41 8.95 2.33
CA ARG A 53 -6.35 8.65 3.29
C ARG A 53 -5.17 9.53 2.90
N ASN A 54 -4.85 10.50 3.75
CA ASN A 54 -3.75 11.47 3.65
C ASN A 54 -2.70 10.98 2.64
N SER A 55 -2.48 11.72 1.55
CA SER A 55 -1.42 11.45 0.57
C SER A 55 -0.12 11.09 1.28
N ASP A 56 0.17 11.82 2.36
CA ASP A 56 1.35 11.68 3.20
C ASP A 56 1.40 10.33 3.92
N TYR A 57 0.27 9.82 4.40
CA TYR A 57 0.20 8.50 5.03
C TYR A 57 0.44 7.38 4.01
N ARG A 58 -0.15 7.49 2.82
CA ARG A 58 0.10 6.53 1.73
C ARG A 58 1.55 6.57 1.26
N GLN A 59 2.14 7.76 1.22
CA GLN A 59 3.53 7.96 0.86
C GLN A 59 4.48 7.34 1.88
N LYS A 60 4.26 7.59 3.19
CA LYS A 60 5.03 6.95 4.27
C LYS A 60 4.97 5.41 4.22
N ILE A 61 3.79 4.85 3.95
CA ILE A 61 3.65 3.39 3.77
C ILE A 61 4.45 2.92 2.56
N ARG A 62 4.35 3.65 1.43
CA ARG A 62 5.06 3.30 0.21
C ARG A 62 6.56 3.30 0.44
N GLU A 63 7.11 4.34 1.05
CA GLU A 63 8.53 4.45 1.40
C GLU A 63 8.99 3.29 2.30
N LYS A 64 8.21 2.98 3.35
CA LYS A 64 8.51 1.88 4.28
C LYS A 64 8.48 0.50 3.62
N LEU A 65 7.62 0.30 2.62
CA LEU A 65 7.45 -1.00 1.94
C LEU A 65 8.19 -1.08 0.61
N GLN A 66 9.01 -0.08 0.29
CA GLN A 66 9.72 -0.01 -0.98
C GLN A 66 11.06 -0.74 -0.89
N GLY A 67 11.27 -1.67 -1.83
CA GLY A 67 12.53 -2.36 -2.02
C GLY A 67 12.97 -3.13 -0.78
N GLU A 68 14.22 -2.94 -0.37
CA GLU A 68 14.84 -3.68 0.73
C GLU A 68 14.32 -3.26 2.11
N ASN A 69 13.69 -2.09 2.21
CA ASN A 69 13.05 -1.62 3.44
C ASN A 69 11.80 -2.46 3.80
N CYS A 70 11.23 -3.17 2.83
CA CYS A 70 10.13 -4.07 3.10
C CYS A 70 10.62 -5.24 3.94
N TYR A 71 10.01 -5.47 5.11
CA TYR A 71 10.34 -6.59 6.00
C TYR A 71 10.21 -7.99 5.35
N LYS A 72 9.55 -8.09 4.19
CA LYS A 72 9.43 -9.33 3.40
C LYS A 72 10.42 -9.40 2.23
N ALA A 73 11.28 -8.39 2.05
CA ALA A 73 12.24 -8.36 0.97
C ALA A 73 13.28 -9.47 1.16
N ILE A 74 13.38 -10.35 0.18
CA ILE A 74 14.40 -11.42 0.13
C ILE A 74 15.68 -10.89 -0.53
N LEU A 75 15.55 -9.88 -1.39
CA LEU A 75 16.64 -9.30 -2.17
C LEU A 75 17.01 -7.94 -1.61
N THR A 76 18.28 -7.56 -1.79
CA THR A 76 18.80 -6.22 -1.50
C THR A 76 18.87 -5.38 -2.78
N ASP A 77 19.05 -4.07 -2.63
CA ASP A 77 19.20 -3.17 -3.77
C ASP A 77 20.36 -3.59 -4.68
N ASN A 78 21.48 -3.97 -4.07
CA ASN A 78 22.66 -4.44 -4.79
C ASN A 78 22.40 -5.77 -5.52
N ALA A 79 21.66 -6.70 -4.91
CA ALA A 79 21.28 -7.93 -5.58
C ALA A 79 20.41 -7.67 -6.81
N VAL A 80 19.46 -6.73 -6.74
CA VAL A 80 18.62 -6.34 -7.87
C VAL A 80 19.45 -5.75 -9.02
N LYS A 81 20.40 -4.86 -8.73
CA LYS A 81 21.34 -4.33 -9.74
C LYS A 81 22.15 -5.44 -10.42
N LYS A 82 22.68 -6.37 -9.62
CA LYS A 82 23.43 -7.54 -10.14
C LYS A 82 22.54 -8.45 -11.00
N ILE A 83 21.30 -8.72 -10.60
CA ILE A 83 20.35 -9.52 -11.39
C ILE A 83 20.16 -8.90 -12.78
N ARG A 84 19.99 -7.57 -12.88
CA ARG A 84 19.81 -6.89 -14.17
C ARG A 84 21.05 -6.99 -15.06
N GLY A 85 22.23 -6.70 -14.51
CA GLY A 85 23.48 -6.81 -15.27
C GLY A 85 23.79 -8.25 -15.71
N GLU A 86 23.62 -9.22 -14.81
CA GLU A 86 23.80 -10.64 -15.17
C GLU A 86 22.78 -11.13 -16.18
N TYR A 87 21.55 -10.61 -16.16
CA TYR A 87 20.54 -10.96 -17.14
C TYR A 87 20.95 -10.55 -18.55
N GLU A 88 21.44 -9.32 -18.72
CA GLU A 88 21.95 -8.82 -20.01
C GLU A 88 23.12 -9.67 -20.51
N VAL A 89 24.10 -9.93 -19.64
CA VAL A 89 25.25 -10.80 -19.94
C VAL A 89 24.81 -12.20 -20.39
N LEU A 90 23.83 -12.80 -19.71
CA LEU A 90 23.31 -14.12 -20.10
C LEU A 90 22.63 -14.11 -21.48
N LEU A 91 21.94 -13.03 -21.83
CA LEU A 91 21.34 -12.88 -23.16
C LEU A 91 22.43 -12.71 -24.23
N GLU A 92 23.50 -11.97 -23.95
CA GLU A 92 24.66 -11.83 -24.86
C GLU A 92 25.38 -13.17 -25.08
N PHE A 93 25.46 -14.01 -24.05
CA PHE A 93 25.94 -15.40 -24.16
C PHE A 93 24.98 -16.33 -24.92
N GLY A 94 23.87 -15.82 -25.46
CA GLY A 94 22.94 -16.56 -26.30
C GLY A 94 21.88 -17.36 -25.55
N LEU A 95 21.72 -17.17 -24.23
CA LEU A 95 20.60 -17.79 -23.53
C LEU A 95 19.28 -17.15 -23.94
N THR A 96 18.23 -17.97 -24.02
CA THR A 96 16.87 -17.43 -24.15
C THR A 96 16.45 -16.72 -22.86
N LYS A 97 15.52 -15.77 -22.98
CA LYS A 97 14.94 -15.04 -21.82
C LYS A 97 14.46 -15.99 -20.71
N SER A 98 13.81 -17.09 -21.09
CA SER A 98 13.29 -18.08 -20.13
C SER A 98 14.41 -18.80 -19.36
N GLN A 99 15.46 -19.23 -20.07
CA GLN A 99 16.62 -19.89 -19.46
C GLN A 99 17.39 -18.96 -18.53
N ALA A 100 17.64 -17.72 -18.97
CA ALA A 100 18.32 -16.71 -18.16
C ALA A 100 17.54 -16.43 -16.86
N GLN A 101 16.22 -16.22 -16.96
CA GLN A 101 15.35 -16.02 -15.78
C GLN A 101 15.37 -17.20 -14.82
N TYR A 102 15.33 -18.44 -15.34
CA TYR A 102 15.38 -19.65 -14.50
C TYR A 102 16.73 -19.79 -13.78
N LYS A 103 17.84 -19.52 -14.49
CA LYS A 103 19.19 -19.56 -13.93
C LYS A 103 19.36 -18.54 -12.80
N LEU A 104 18.90 -17.31 -13.02
CA LEU A 104 18.94 -16.24 -12.01
C LEU A 104 18.02 -16.56 -10.82
N ALA A 105 16.81 -17.09 -11.07
CA ALA A 105 15.89 -17.48 -10.01
C ALA A 105 16.52 -18.49 -9.05
N LYS A 106 17.17 -19.52 -9.61
CA LYS A 106 17.92 -20.51 -8.82
C LYS A 106 19.10 -19.89 -8.08
N LYS A 107 19.88 -19.03 -8.74
CA LYS A 107 21.07 -18.39 -8.15
C LYS A 107 20.73 -17.48 -6.97
N TYR A 108 19.65 -16.71 -7.07
CA TYR A 108 19.24 -15.72 -6.08
C TYR A 108 18.19 -16.24 -5.09
N GLY A 109 17.80 -17.52 -5.18
CA GLY A 109 16.85 -18.14 -4.25
C GLY A 109 15.43 -17.58 -4.34
N VAL A 110 15.02 -17.06 -5.50
CA VAL A 110 13.69 -16.45 -5.71
C VAL A 110 12.91 -17.17 -6.81
N LYS A 111 11.61 -16.93 -6.89
CA LYS A 111 10.76 -17.51 -7.94
C LYS A 111 11.04 -16.85 -9.28
N ARG A 112 10.93 -17.58 -10.39
CA ARG A 112 11.10 -17.05 -11.75
C ARG A 112 10.28 -15.77 -12.02
N PRO A 113 8.99 -15.68 -11.65
CA PRO A 113 8.22 -14.45 -11.85
C PRO A 113 8.83 -13.22 -11.16
N THR A 114 9.49 -13.39 -10.01
CA THR A 114 10.19 -12.32 -9.32
C THR A 114 11.34 -11.78 -10.17
N ILE A 115 12.13 -12.66 -10.79
CA ILE A 115 13.17 -12.24 -11.74
C ILE A 115 12.55 -11.53 -12.93
N THR A 116 11.47 -12.06 -13.51
CA THR A 116 10.75 -11.40 -14.60
C THR A 116 10.35 -9.97 -14.22
N ASP A 117 9.69 -9.79 -13.08
CA ASP A 117 9.24 -8.48 -12.59
C ASP A 117 10.40 -7.51 -12.33
N ILE A 118 11.59 -8.00 -11.95
CA ILE A 118 12.82 -7.21 -11.76
C ILE A 118 13.39 -6.74 -13.10
N VAL A 119 13.53 -7.65 -14.08
CA VAL A 119 14.18 -7.32 -15.36
C VAL A 119 13.30 -6.47 -16.27
N ILE A 120 11.98 -6.51 -16.10
CA ILE A 120 11.05 -5.61 -16.81
C ILE A 120 10.75 -4.31 -16.04
N TYR A 121 11.46 -4.05 -14.93
CA TYR A 121 11.27 -2.85 -14.11
C TYR A 121 9.82 -2.67 -13.60
N LYS A 122 9.08 -3.77 -13.42
CA LYS A 122 7.72 -3.71 -12.85
C LYS A 122 7.76 -3.57 -11.33
N THR A 123 8.77 -4.16 -10.70
CA THR A 123 9.09 -3.99 -9.27
C THR A 123 10.45 -3.31 -9.12
N TRP A 124 10.78 -2.85 -7.91
CA TRP A 124 12.07 -2.20 -7.63
C TRP A 124 12.39 -1.01 -8.57
N LYS A 125 11.37 -0.21 -8.90
CA LYS A 125 11.46 0.91 -9.86
C LYS A 125 12.38 2.07 -9.45
N HIS A 126 12.77 2.12 -8.19
CA HIS A 126 13.63 3.16 -7.63
C HIS A 126 15.12 2.85 -7.80
N ILE A 127 15.43 1.62 -8.20
CA ILE A 127 16.74 1.13 -8.60
C ILE A 127 16.77 1.15 -10.11
#